data_AF-A0A6C0JNV0-F1
#
_entry.id   AF-A0A6C0JNV0-F1
#
_cell.length_a   1.000
_cell.length_b   1.000
_cell.length_c   1.000
_cell.angle_alpha   90.00
_cell.angle_beta   90.00
_cell.angle_gamma   90.00
#
_symmetry.space_group_name_H-M   'P 1'
#
loop_
_entity.id
_entity.type
_entity.pdbx_description
1 polymer ?
#
loop_
_entity_poly.entity_id
_entity_poly.type
_entity_poly.pdbx_seq_one_letter_code
_entity_poly.pdbx_strand_id
1 'polypeptide(L)' 'MGSKCFYCNKKISIVDTVTFKCKCKNTYCEKHFFYKNHNCDYDYISEFKVINSSNNIVNFDNKNNLIKI' A
#
# COMPACT_ATOMS: atom_id res chain seq x y z
N MET A 1 -11.33 -23.21 -0.08
CA MET A 1 -10.67 -22.22 0.81
C MET A 1 -10.54 -20.91 0.04
N GLY A 2 -11.06 -19.79 0.54
CA GLY A 2 -11.00 -18.51 -0.19
C GLY A 2 -10.26 -17.47 0.63
N SER A 3 -9.30 -16.77 0.01
CA SER A 3 -8.62 -15.65 0.63
C SER A 3 -9.59 -14.48 0.81
N LYS A 4 -9.40 -13.72 1.90
CA LYS A 4 -10.22 -12.57 2.25
C LYS A 4 -9.32 -11.37 2.49
N CYS A 5 -9.84 -10.18 2.21
CA CYS A 5 -9.21 -8.94 2.59
C CYS A 5 -8.96 -8.92 4.11
N PHE A 6 -7.74 -8.61 4.52
CA PHE A 6 -7.36 -8.59 5.94
C PHE A 6 -8.10 -7.51 6.76
N TYR A 7 -8.55 -6.42 6.11
CA TYR A 7 -9.20 -5.29 6.79
C TYR A 7 -10.73 -5.43 6.90
N CYS A 8 -11.41 -5.91 5.84
CA CYS A 8 -12.88 -5.93 5.78
C CYS A 8 -13.48 -7.32 5.54
N ASN A 9 -12.66 -8.36 5.49
CA ASN A 9 -13.07 -9.75 5.26
C ASN A 9 -13.82 -10.00 3.94
N LYS A 10 -13.86 -9.04 3.00
CA LYS A 10 -14.38 -9.24 1.63
C LYS A 10 -13.63 -10.41 0.99
N LYS A 11 -14.38 -11.35 0.41
CA LYS A 11 -13.78 -12.44 -0.38
C LYS A 11 -13.06 -11.85 -1.59
N ILE A 12 -11.82 -12.26 -1.79
CA ILE A 12 -10.97 -11.78 -2.88
C ILE A 12 -10.59 -12.97 -3.78
N SER A 13 -10.29 -12.67 -5.04
CA SER A 13 -9.87 -13.68 -6.01
C SER A 13 -8.44 -14.15 -5.74
N ILE A 14 -8.03 -15.26 -6.35
CA ILE A 14 -6.62 -15.71 -6.29
C ILE A 14 -5.68 -14.68 -6.91
N VAL A 15 -6.11 -13.99 -7.97
CA VAL A 15 -5.32 -12.94 -8.62
C VAL A 15 -5.07 -11.79 -7.66
N ASP A 16 -6.12 -11.35 -6.95
CA ASP A 16 -6.04 -10.29 -5.93
C ASP A 16 -5.03 -10.60 -4.83
N THR A 17 -4.79 -11.88 -4.52
CA THR A 17 -3.81 -12.25 -3.50
C THR A 17 -2.37 -11.95 -3.89
N VAL A 18 -2.10 -11.95 -5.18
CA VAL A 18 -0.78 -11.67 -5.75
C VAL A 18 -0.65 -10.19 -6.07
N THR A 19 -1.68 -9.57 -6.64
CA THR A 19 -1.65 -8.17 -7.10
C THR A 19 -1.87 -7.17 -5.97
N PHE A 20 -2.72 -7.46 -4.99
CA PHE A 20 -3.07 -6.56 -3.89
C PHE A 20 -2.38 -6.95 -2.57
N LYS A 21 -1.11 -7.32 -2.68
CA LYS A 21 -0.25 -7.59 -1.53
C LYS A 21 0.47 -6.31 -1.09
N CYS A 22 0.23 -5.89 0.15
CA CYS A 22 0.91 -4.74 0.73
C CYS A 22 2.29 -5.11 1.28
N LYS A 23 3.18 -4.12 1.45
CA LYS A 23 4.50 -4.31 2.08
C LYS A 23 4.40 -4.70 3.55
N CYS A 24 3.27 -4.42 4.21
CA CYS A 24 2.94 -4.93 5.55
C CYS A 24 2.61 -6.45 5.58
N LYS A 25 2.85 -7.17 4.47
CA LYS A 25 2.68 -8.63 4.29
C LYS A 25 1.24 -9.15 4.30
N ASN A 26 0.26 -8.26 4.34
CA ASN A 26 -1.15 -8.60 4.25
C ASN A 26 -1.70 -8.39 2.83
N THR A 27 -2.82 -9.07 2.55
CA THR A 27 -3.55 -8.98 1.29
C THR A 27 -4.88 -8.27 1.50
N TYR A 28 -5.22 -7.39 0.57
CA TYR A 28 -6.41 -6.55 0.65
C TYR A 28 -7.26 -6.64 -0.62
N CYS A 29 -8.50 -6.16 -0.56
CA CYS A 29 -9.28 -5.89 -1.76
C CYS A 29 -8.85 -4.56 -2.38
N GLU A 30 -9.28 -4.30 -3.62
CA GLU A 30 -9.05 -3.05 -4.36
C GLU A 30 -9.20 -1.76 -3.52
N LYS A 31 -10.20 -1.70 -2.63
CA LYS A 31 -10.51 -0.51 -1.81
C LYS A 31 -9.56 -0.32 -0.64
N HIS A 32 -8.98 -1.40 -0.13
CA HIS A 32 -8.10 -1.38 1.05
C HIS A 32 -6.63 -1.63 0.69
N PHE A 33 -6.30 -1.79 -0.59
CA PHE A 33 -4.93 -1.99 -1.06
C PHE A 33 -4.02 -0.80 -0.74
N PHE A 34 -4.54 0.42 -0.88
CA PHE A 34 -3.79 1.63 -0.54
C PHE A 34 -3.51 1.71 0.96
N TYR A 35 -2.28 2.08 1.32
CA TYR A 35 -1.81 2.16 2.71
C TYR A 35 -2.62 3.12 3.60
N LYS A 36 -3.32 4.10 3.01
CA LYS A 36 -4.20 5.03 3.75
C LYS A 36 -5.57 4.41 4.08
N ASN A 37 -5.95 3.34 3.39
CA ASN A 37 -7.26 2.71 3.51
C ASN A 37 -7.24 1.47 4.41
N HIS A 38 -6.09 1.14 5.00
CA HIS A 38 -5.99 0.14 6.06
C HIS A 38 -5.01 0.65 7.12
N ASN A 39 -5.00 0.01 8.28
CA ASN A 39 -4.02 0.29 9.33
C ASN A 39 -2.65 -0.30 8.94
N CYS A 40 -1.98 0.31 7.95
CA CYS A 40 -0.69 -0.15 7.47
C CYS A 40 0.40 0.14 8.50
N ASP A 41 1.04 -0.92 8.99
CA ASP A 41 2.18 -0.82 9.92
C ASP A 41 3.53 -0.64 9.18
N TYR A 42 3.51 -0.56 7.84
CA TYR A 42 4.74 -0.40 7.07
C TYR A 42 5.17 1.07 7.01
N ASP A 43 6.38 1.36 7.49
CA ASP A 43 6.93 2.72 7.48
C ASP A 43 7.55 3.08 6.11
N TYR A 44 6.71 3.55 5.19
CA TYR A 44 7.13 3.99 3.87
C TYR A 44 8.07 5.21 3.91
N ILE A 45 7.98 6.02 4.97
CA ILE A 45 8.77 7.26 5.11
C ILE A 45 10.23 6.93 5.38
N SER A 46 10.50 5.99 6.28
CA SER A 46 11.85 5.55 6.62
C SER A 46 12.50 4.83 5.45
N GLU A 47 11.75 3.99 4.72
CA GLU A 47 12.24 3.39 3.47
C GLU A 47 12.64 4.47 2.45
N PHE A 48 11.79 5.48 2.24
CA PHE A 48 12.08 6.58 1.34
C PHE A 48 13.31 7.40 1.79
N LYS A 49 13.45 7.66 3.09
CA LYS A 49 14.63 8.36 3.64
C LYS A 49 15.93 7.59 3.45
N VAL A 50 15.92 6.26 3.60
CA VAL A 50 17.11 5.43 3.36
C VAL A 50 17.52 5.49 1.88
N ILE A 51 16.54 5.43 0.97
CA ILE A 51 16.78 5.57 -0.47
C ILE A 51 17.32 6.96 -0.82
N ASN A 52 16.75 8.02 -0.24
CA ASN A 52 17.18 9.41 -0.44
C ASN A 52 18.51 9.75 0.23
N SER A 53 18.90 9.06 1.30
CA SER A 53 20.21 9.26 1.92
C SER A 53 21.34 8.63 1.09
N SER A 54 21.00 7.71 0.20
CA SER A 54 21.95 6.99 -0.66
C SER A 54 22.12 7.63 -2.05
N ASN A 55 21.22 8.52 -2.47
CA ASN A 55 21.26 9.18 -3.77
C ASN A 55 20.83 10.65 -3.66
N ASN A 56 21.60 11.56 -4.29
CA ASN A 56 21.35 12.99 -4.32
C ASN A 56 19.88 13.34 -4.71
N ILE A 57 19.11 13.76 -3.69
CA ILE A 57 17.93 14.64 -3.69
C ILE A 57 16.80 14.33 -4.69
N VAL A 58 15.67 13.84 -4.15
CA VAL A 58 14.34 14.18 -4.68
C VAL A 58 13.51 14.83 -3.56
N ASN A 59 13.33 16.15 -3.66
CA ASN A 59 12.40 16.91 -2.81
C ASN A 59 10.99 16.72 -3.37
N PHE A 60 10.13 16.01 -2.64
CA PHE A 60 8.73 15.83 -3.02
C PHE A 60 7.86 16.72 -2.15
N ASP A 61 7.65 17.96 -2.60
CA ASP A 61 6.62 18.84 -2.07
C ASP A 61 5.27 18.16 -2.29
N ASN A 62 4.68 17.68 -1.18
CA ASN A 62 3.42 16.96 -1.17
C ASN A 62 2.26 17.92 -1.47
N LYS A 63 2.01 18.19 -2.75
CA LYS A 63 0.75 18.74 -3.24
C LYS A 63 -0.05 17.63 -3.89
N ASN A 64 -0.94 17.07 -3.07
CA ASN A 64 -2.22 16.46 -3.44
C ASN A 64 -2.54 16.53 -4.94
N ASN A 65 -2.57 15.38 -5.61
CA ASN A 65 -3.47 15.23 -6.73
C ASN A 65 -4.30 13.96 -6.55
N LEU A 66 -5.57 14.21 -6.22
CA LEU A 66 -6.65 13.24 -6.25
C LEU A 66 -6.78 12.77 -7.69
N ILE A 67 -6.47 11.51 -7.96
CA ILE A 67 -7.03 10.83 -9.12
C ILE A 67 -8.50 10.55 -8.76
N LYS A 68 -9.35 11.56 -8.92
CA LYS A 68 -10.80 11.36 -9.05
C LYS A 68 -11.00 10.80 -10.46
N ILE A 69 -11.29 9.51 -10.50
CA ILE A 69 -11.93 8.84 -11.64
C ILE A 69 -13.25 9.53 -11.98
#